data_AF-A0A8J4FHD9-F1
#
_entry.id   AF-A0A8J4FHD9-F1
#
_cell.length_a   1.000
_cell.length_b   1.000
_cell.length_c   1.000
_cell.angle_alpha   90.00
_cell.angle_beta   90.00
_cell.angle_gamma   90.00
#
_symmetry.space_group_name_H-M   'P 1'
#
loop_
_entity.id
_entity.type
_entity.pdbx_description
1 polymer ?
#
loop_
_entity_poly.entity_id
_entity_poly.type
_entity_poly.pdbx_seq_one_letter_code
_entity_poly.pdbx_strand_id
1 'polypeptide(L)'
;MKYLVVRYTKPYHKMQGQELIMDMLNDPKIQEAFQVLHPGGTWSGLDCKISRVVVSVVPASLTRLDIFDKLMASSPTIVRANGDIAKCMDDVREGFQISDLIRDLLLNEDSENAGLYSNEERDELLWRLFEHMVLGGACCQFEDKLEPYVEITKRLYKELVSAHKDPGTGKIQVTSVVYKINAVYADSGALEFYPSKSRQNFCYVALDPTRRIVKVLYHAFVPYW
;
A
#
# COMPACT_ATOMS: atom_id res chain seq x y z
N MET A 1 10.32 2.04 -5.45
CA MET A 1 8.86 2.19 -5.65
C MET A 1 8.60 2.67 -7.07
N LYS A 2 7.51 2.22 -7.71
CA LYS A 2 7.07 2.64 -9.05
C LYS A 2 5.62 3.09 -8.97
N TYR A 3 5.30 4.15 -9.70
CA TYR A 3 3.93 4.66 -9.85
C TYR A 3 3.61 4.79 -11.33
N LEU A 4 2.45 4.29 -11.75
CA LEU A 4 2.00 4.31 -13.14
C LEU A 4 0.54 4.76 -13.20
N VAL A 5 0.21 5.55 -14.22
CA VAL A 5 -1.16 5.96 -14.51
C VAL A 5 -1.52 5.53 -15.92
N VAL A 6 -2.62 4.79 -16.05
CA VAL A 6 -3.09 4.21 -17.30
C VAL A 6 -4.53 4.65 -17.54
N ARG A 7 -4.87 5.02 -18.76
CA ARG A 7 -6.26 5.24 -19.17
C ARG A 7 -6.79 4.01 -19.88
N TYR A 8 -7.98 3.55 -19.53
CA TYR A 8 -8.62 2.43 -20.21
C TYR A 8 -9.87 2.89 -20.99
N THR A 9 -10.18 2.17 -22.07
CA THR A 9 -11.28 2.52 -22.99
C THR A 9 -12.43 1.53 -22.93
N LYS A 10 -12.17 0.27 -22.57
CA LYS A 10 -13.19 -0.78 -22.44
C LYS A 10 -14.20 -0.43 -21.33
N PRO A 11 -15.50 -0.75 -21.50
CA PRO A 11 -16.47 -0.66 -20.42
C PRO A 11 -16.02 -1.49 -19.22
N TYR A 12 -16.14 -0.93 -18.01
CA TYR A 12 -15.72 -1.59 -16.77
C TYR A 12 -16.90 -1.72 -15.81
N HIS A 13 -17.15 -2.93 -15.33
CA HIS A 13 -18.03 -3.18 -14.19
C HIS A 13 -17.19 -3.50 -12.93
N LYS A 14 -17.61 -3.03 -11.75
CA LYS A 14 -16.84 -3.19 -10.50
C LYS A 14 -16.51 -4.66 -10.15
N MET A 15 -17.33 -5.61 -10.62
CA MET A 15 -17.09 -7.05 -10.41
C MET A 15 -16.04 -7.66 -11.36
N GLN A 16 -15.53 -6.88 -12.32
CA GLN A 16 -14.54 -7.32 -13.32
C GLN A 16 -13.15 -6.75 -13.05
N GLY A 17 -12.86 -6.30 -11.81
CA GLY A 17 -11.56 -5.74 -11.43
C GLY A 17 -10.38 -6.64 -11.81
N GLN A 18 -10.52 -7.95 -11.57
CA GLN A 18 -9.49 -8.93 -11.90
C GLN A 18 -9.23 -9.02 -13.41
N GLU A 19 -10.28 -9.05 -14.23
CA GLU A 19 -10.16 -9.11 -15.70
C GLU A 19 -9.52 -7.84 -16.24
N LEU A 20 -9.93 -6.66 -15.75
CA LEU A 20 -9.32 -5.40 -16.16
C LEU A 20 -7.83 -5.34 -15.81
N ILE A 21 -7.44 -5.80 -14.62
CA ILE A 21 -6.03 -5.85 -14.19
C ILE A 21 -5.25 -6.82 -15.06
N MET A 22 -5.81 -7.98 -15.39
CA MET A 22 -5.17 -8.96 -16.28
C MET A 22 -4.99 -8.42 -17.71
N ASP A 23 -6.03 -7.79 -18.27
CA ASP A 23 -5.97 -7.11 -19.57
C ASP A 23 -4.91 -6.01 -19.58
N MET A 24 -4.86 -5.22 -18.51
CA MET A 24 -3.87 -4.16 -18.31
C MET A 24 -2.44 -4.72 -18.29
N LEU A 25 -2.18 -5.79 -17.54
CA LEU A 25 -0.84 -6.41 -17.48
C LEU A 25 -0.43 -7.10 -18.79
N ASN A 26 -1.38 -7.37 -19.68
CA ASN A 26 -1.12 -7.90 -21.03
C ASN A 26 -1.02 -6.80 -22.11
N ASP A 27 -1.28 -5.53 -21.78
CA ASP A 27 -1.11 -4.45 -22.74
C ASP A 27 0.38 -4.22 -23.04
N PRO A 28 0.81 -4.22 -24.32
CA PRO A 28 2.22 -4.11 -24.66
C PRO A 28 2.90 -2.84 -24.11
N LYS A 29 2.21 -1.69 -24.13
CA LYS A 29 2.77 -0.43 -23.62
C LYS A 29 2.91 -0.46 -22.10
N ILE A 30 2.02 -1.21 -21.43
CA ILE A 30 2.08 -1.39 -19.99
C ILE A 30 3.19 -2.36 -19.64
N GLN A 31 3.41 -3.43 -20.40
CA GLN A 31 4.57 -4.32 -20.17
C GLN A 31 5.90 -3.59 -20.36
N GLU A 32 5.98 -2.64 -21.30
CA GLU A 32 7.16 -1.76 -21.47
C GLU A 32 7.35 -0.80 -20.28
N ALA A 33 6.27 -0.25 -19.73
CA ALA A 33 6.33 0.76 -18.67
C ALA A 33 6.37 0.18 -17.23
N PHE A 34 5.71 -0.96 -17.03
CA PHE A 34 5.55 -1.63 -15.74
C PHE A 34 6.67 -2.63 -15.55
N GLN A 35 7.71 -2.18 -14.86
CA GLN A 35 8.83 -3.03 -14.49
C GLN A 35 8.58 -3.68 -13.12
N VAL A 36 8.93 -4.96 -13.01
CA VAL A 36 9.01 -5.70 -11.74
C VAL A 36 10.47 -5.87 -11.34
N LEU A 37 10.71 -6.05 -10.05
CA LEU A 37 12.04 -6.23 -9.50
C LEU A 37 12.34 -7.72 -9.35
N HIS A 38 13.38 -8.20 -10.02
CA HIS A 38 13.82 -9.59 -9.96
C HIS A 38 14.82 -9.83 -8.83
N PRO A 39 15.00 -11.11 -8.42
CA PRO A 39 16.12 -11.49 -7.58
C PRO A 39 17.44 -10.95 -8.16
N GLY A 40 18.26 -10.33 -7.31
CA GLY A 40 19.49 -9.64 -7.74
C GLY A 40 19.33 -8.15 -8.07
N GLY A 41 18.13 -7.57 -7.90
CA GLY A 41 17.93 -6.12 -7.94
C GLY A 41 17.76 -5.52 -9.34
N THR A 42 17.58 -6.36 -10.37
CA THR A 42 17.37 -5.90 -11.74
C THR A 42 15.89 -5.64 -12.00
N TRP A 43 15.59 -4.49 -12.63
CA TRP A 43 14.25 -4.14 -13.07
C TRP A 43 14.05 -4.53 -14.53
N SER A 44 13.01 -5.30 -14.83
CA SER A 44 12.61 -5.65 -16.20
C SER A 44 11.09 -5.76 -16.32
N GLY A 45 10.60 -5.83 -17.56
CA GLY A 45 9.18 -6.09 -17.82
C GLY A 45 8.77 -7.50 -17.38
N LEU A 46 7.47 -7.78 -17.41
CA LEU A 46 6.97 -9.13 -17.21
C LEU A 46 7.30 -10.06 -18.39
N ASP A 47 7.46 -9.49 -19.59
CA ASP A 47 7.90 -10.14 -20.83
C ASP A 47 7.22 -11.49 -21.15
N CYS A 48 5.98 -11.65 -20.69
CA CYS A 48 5.20 -12.86 -20.90
C CYS A 48 3.70 -12.57 -20.94
N LYS A 49 2.94 -13.54 -21.46
CA LYS A 49 1.49 -13.48 -21.46
C LYS A 49 0.95 -13.89 -20.08
N ILE A 50 0.21 -12.98 -19.45
CA ILE A 50 -0.44 -13.21 -18.17
C ILE A 50 -1.74 -13.97 -18.41
N SER A 51 -1.87 -15.14 -17.78
CA SER A 51 -3.03 -16.03 -17.89
C SER A 51 -4.00 -15.90 -16.71
N ARG A 52 -3.51 -15.46 -15.54
CA ARG A 52 -4.33 -15.24 -14.34
C ARG A 52 -3.67 -14.24 -13.40
N VAL A 53 -4.50 -13.42 -12.74
CA VAL A 53 -4.10 -12.58 -11.61
C VAL A 53 -4.98 -12.89 -10.41
N VAL A 54 -4.40 -12.92 -9.22
CA VAL A 54 -5.12 -13.08 -7.94
C VAL A 54 -5.06 -11.76 -7.22
N VAL A 55 -6.22 -11.19 -6.91
CA VAL A 55 -6.35 -9.87 -6.28
C VAL A 55 -7.28 -9.93 -5.08
N SER A 56 -7.06 -9.04 -4.12
CA SER A 56 -8.01 -8.78 -3.03
C SER A 56 -8.45 -7.32 -3.06
N VAL A 57 -9.71 -7.07 -2.71
CA VAL A 57 -10.22 -5.70 -2.55
C VAL A 57 -9.61 -5.11 -1.28
N VAL A 58 -9.15 -3.86 -1.36
CA VAL A 58 -8.64 -3.10 -0.23
C VAL A 58 -9.66 -2.01 0.10
N PRO A 59 -10.24 -2.00 1.32
CA PRO A 59 -11.08 -0.91 1.78
C PRO A 59 -10.32 0.43 1.63
N ALA A 60 -10.98 1.44 1.08
CA ALA A 60 -10.43 2.77 0.94
C ALA A 60 -11.58 3.77 1.14
N SER A 61 -12.15 3.76 2.34
CA SER A 61 -13.36 4.50 2.67
C SER A 61 -13.09 5.81 3.41
N LEU A 62 -11.91 5.91 4.04
CA LEU A 62 -11.55 7.06 4.88
C LEU A 62 -11.38 8.33 4.05
N THR A 63 -12.04 9.40 4.51
CA THR A 63 -11.96 10.76 3.94
C THR A 63 -11.28 11.75 4.88
N ARG A 64 -10.90 11.28 6.07
CA ARG A 64 -10.26 12.00 7.16
C ARG A 64 -9.05 11.21 7.64
N LEU A 65 -8.18 11.87 8.41
CA LEU A 65 -6.94 11.30 8.96
C LEU A 65 -7.04 11.03 10.47
N ASP A 66 -8.26 11.08 11.02
CA ASP A 66 -8.54 10.89 12.45
C ASP A 66 -8.20 9.49 12.97
N ILE A 67 -8.01 8.52 12.07
CA ILE A 67 -7.40 7.23 12.41
C ILE A 67 -6.05 7.40 13.14
N PHE A 68 -5.26 8.43 12.81
CA PHE A 68 -3.96 8.67 13.44
C PHE A 68 -4.06 9.38 14.80
N ASP A 69 -5.23 9.96 15.15
CA ASP A 69 -5.42 10.60 16.45
C ASP A 69 -5.26 9.60 17.61
N LYS A 70 -5.54 8.31 17.35
CA LYS A 70 -5.32 7.23 18.32
C LYS A 70 -3.85 7.08 18.73
N LEU A 71 -2.89 7.39 17.86
CA LEU A 71 -1.46 7.37 18.20
C LEU A 71 -1.10 8.46 19.22
N MET A 72 -1.76 9.61 19.14
CA MET A 72 -1.57 10.74 20.05
C MET A 72 -2.30 10.54 21.40
N ALA A 73 -3.41 9.80 21.37
CA ALA A 73 -4.27 9.56 22.54
C ALA A 73 -3.95 8.24 23.28
N SER A 74 -2.95 7.47 22.84
CA SER A 74 -2.68 6.14 23.37
C SER A 74 -2.10 6.17 24.80
N SER A 75 -2.41 5.12 25.56
CA SER A 75 -1.81 4.82 26.86
C SER A 75 -1.48 3.33 26.90
N PRO A 76 -0.19 2.92 26.93
CA PRO A 76 1.00 3.76 27.05
C PRO A 76 1.21 4.70 25.84
N THR A 77 1.95 5.81 26.07
CA THR A 77 2.15 6.86 25.06
C THR A 77 3.03 6.37 23.91
N ILE A 78 2.48 6.31 22.69
CA ILE A 78 3.23 6.02 21.46
C ILE A 78 3.80 7.30 20.85
N VAL A 79 3.00 8.37 20.81
CA VAL A 79 3.43 9.69 20.32
C VAL A 79 3.16 10.75 21.38
N ARG A 80 4.19 11.54 21.68
CA ARG A 80 4.15 12.60 22.68
C ARG A 80 3.36 13.80 22.15
N ALA A 81 2.91 14.68 23.04
CA ALA A 81 2.14 15.88 22.67
C ALA A 81 2.84 16.82 21.67
N ASN A 82 4.18 16.79 21.58
CA ASN A 82 4.97 17.56 20.62
C ASN A 82 5.17 16.84 19.27
N GLY A 83 4.57 15.66 19.08
CA GLY A 83 4.66 14.84 17.87
C GLY A 83 5.84 13.86 17.85
N ASP A 84 6.69 13.85 18.88
CA ASP A 84 7.83 12.93 18.95
C ASP A 84 7.35 11.50 19.22
N ILE A 85 7.93 10.56 18.48
CA ILE A 85 7.65 9.14 18.63
C ILE A 85 8.47 8.63 19.82
N ALA A 86 7.79 7.99 20.78
CA ALA A 86 8.46 7.42 21.94
C ALA A 86 9.36 6.24 21.52
N LYS A 87 10.60 6.24 22.03
CA LYS A 87 11.57 5.17 21.81
C LYS A 87 11.26 3.95 22.69
N CYS A 88 11.67 2.78 22.24
CA CYS A 88 11.60 1.53 23.01
C CYS A 88 12.95 0.80 22.97
N MET A 89 13.04 -0.35 23.64
CA MET A 89 14.22 -1.20 23.56
C MET A 89 14.36 -1.76 22.15
N ASP A 90 15.60 -1.84 21.66
CA ASP A 90 15.86 -2.34 20.32
C ASP A 90 15.46 -3.83 20.20
N ASP A 91 14.73 -4.15 19.13
CA ASP A 91 14.34 -5.51 18.74
C ASP A 91 14.43 -5.63 17.21
N VAL A 92 14.44 -6.84 16.68
CA VAL A 92 14.41 -7.10 15.24
C VAL A 92 13.33 -8.13 14.94
N ARG A 93 12.32 -7.72 14.16
CA ARG A 93 11.23 -8.59 13.74
C ARG A 93 11.01 -8.50 12.24
N GLU A 94 10.87 -9.67 11.60
CA GLU A 94 10.62 -9.78 10.16
C GLU A 94 11.65 -9.03 9.28
N GLY A 95 12.89 -8.87 9.77
CA GLY A 95 13.95 -8.13 9.09
C GLY A 95 13.90 -6.60 9.27
N PHE A 96 12.99 -6.07 10.09
CA PHE A 96 12.92 -4.66 10.45
C PHE A 96 13.48 -4.44 11.85
N GLN A 97 14.29 -3.39 12.00
CA GLN A 97 14.71 -2.89 13.31
C GLN A 97 13.54 -2.12 13.96
N ILE A 98 13.22 -2.49 15.19
CA ILE A 98 12.31 -1.81 16.07
C ILE A 98 13.14 -1.01 17.07
N SER A 99 12.93 0.30 17.14
CA SER A 99 13.58 1.21 18.09
C SER A 99 12.62 2.27 18.65
N ASP A 100 11.35 2.17 18.26
CA ASP A 100 10.28 3.12 18.57
C ASP A 100 8.92 2.41 18.68
N LEU A 101 8.00 3.04 19.41
CA LEU A 101 6.72 2.43 19.76
C LEU A 101 5.75 2.33 18.58
N ILE A 102 5.94 3.07 17.48
CA ILE A 102 5.11 2.87 16.28
C ILE A 102 5.56 1.59 15.57
N ARG A 103 6.86 1.34 15.42
CA ARG A 103 7.33 0.08 14.85
C ARG A 103 7.02 -1.12 15.74
N ASP A 104 7.09 -0.95 17.05
CA ASP A 104 6.63 -1.97 18.00
C ASP A 104 5.13 -2.26 17.79
N LEU A 105 4.27 -1.24 17.71
CA LEU A 105 2.85 -1.39 17.40
C LEU A 105 2.58 -2.16 16.08
N LEU A 106 3.41 -1.94 15.06
CA LEU A 106 3.23 -2.54 13.73
C LEU A 106 3.74 -3.98 13.62
N LEU A 107 4.81 -4.32 14.35
CA LEU A 107 5.56 -5.58 14.15
C LEU A 107 5.51 -6.53 15.34
N ASN A 108 5.14 -6.05 16.53
CA ASN A 108 5.08 -6.85 17.74
C ASN A 108 3.62 -7.13 18.14
N GLU A 109 3.13 -8.32 17.81
CA GLU A 109 1.78 -8.77 18.16
C GLU A 109 1.56 -8.91 19.68
N ASP A 110 2.64 -9.01 20.46
CA ASP A 110 2.62 -9.12 21.92
C ASP A 110 2.80 -7.76 22.61
N SER A 111 2.88 -6.66 21.86
CA SER A 111 3.01 -5.30 22.41
C SER A 111 1.77 -4.92 23.22
N GLU A 112 1.97 -4.11 24.27
CA GLU A 112 0.88 -3.47 25.02
C GLU A 112 -0.04 -2.64 24.10
N ASN A 113 0.50 -2.17 22.97
CA ASN A 113 -0.23 -1.36 21.99
C ASN A 113 -0.81 -2.19 20.84
N ALA A 114 -0.57 -3.50 20.75
CA ALA A 114 -0.97 -4.33 19.61
C ALA A 114 -2.47 -4.25 19.29
N GLY A 115 -3.31 -4.03 20.31
CA GLY A 115 -4.76 -3.87 20.19
C GLY A 115 -5.27 -2.44 19.91
N LEU A 116 -4.39 -1.46 19.66
CA LEU A 116 -4.80 -0.05 19.48
C LEU A 116 -5.72 0.15 18.25
N TYR A 117 -5.51 -0.66 17.22
CA TYR A 117 -6.25 -0.63 15.97
C TYR A 117 -6.94 -1.96 15.71
N SER A 118 -8.19 -1.91 15.25
CA SER A 118 -8.90 -3.12 14.83
C SER A 118 -8.35 -3.65 13.50
N ASN A 119 -8.68 -4.90 13.16
CA ASN A 119 -8.28 -5.47 11.87
C ASN A 119 -8.88 -4.70 10.69
N GLU A 120 -10.12 -4.21 10.83
CA GLU A 120 -10.80 -3.43 9.80
C GLU A 120 -10.10 -2.08 9.57
N GLU A 121 -9.64 -1.43 10.65
CA GLU A 121 -8.84 -0.20 10.54
C GLU A 121 -7.48 -0.46 9.90
N ARG A 122 -6.85 -1.59 10.25
CA ARG A 122 -5.58 -2.02 9.64
C ARG A 122 -5.74 -2.41 8.16
N ASP A 123 -6.94 -2.81 7.76
CA ASP A 123 -7.24 -3.18 6.38
C ASP A 123 -7.48 -1.99 5.45
N GLU A 124 -7.82 -0.82 5.99
CA GLU A 124 -7.97 0.41 5.21
C GLU A 124 -6.67 0.78 4.49
N LEU A 125 -6.79 1.19 3.23
CA LEU A 125 -5.66 1.57 2.38
C LEU A 125 -4.83 2.67 3.05
N LEU A 126 -5.47 3.64 3.71
CA LEU A 126 -4.78 4.72 4.39
C LEU A 126 -3.81 4.20 5.47
N TRP A 127 -4.25 3.22 6.26
CA TRP A 127 -3.40 2.57 7.26
C TRP A 127 -2.29 1.75 6.62
N ARG A 128 -2.61 0.95 5.61
CA ARG A 128 -1.61 0.12 4.91
C ARG A 128 -0.50 0.98 4.28
N LEU A 129 -0.86 2.12 3.69
CA LEU A 129 0.13 3.07 3.18
C LEU A 129 0.99 3.64 4.31
N PHE A 130 0.39 4.01 5.45
CA PHE A 130 1.13 4.47 6.62
C PHE A 130 2.13 3.44 7.12
N GLU A 131 1.70 2.19 7.28
CA GLU A 131 2.57 1.07 7.66
C GLU A 131 3.77 0.96 6.71
N HIS A 132 3.54 1.00 5.39
CA HIS A 132 4.63 0.96 4.41
C HIS A 132 5.60 2.13 4.56
N MET A 133 5.11 3.34 4.89
CA MET A 133 5.95 4.52 5.08
C MET A 133 6.79 4.43 6.37
N VAL A 134 6.22 3.93 7.46
CA VAL A 134 6.93 3.76 8.75
C VAL A 134 7.98 2.66 8.68
N LEU A 135 7.63 1.52 8.09
CA LEU A 135 8.54 0.39 7.95
C LEU A 135 9.66 0.70 6.94
N GLY A 136 9.35 1.50 5.91
CA GLY A 136 10.33 1.98 4.93
C GLY A 136 10.95 0.89 4.06
N GLY A 137 11.91 1.31 3.22
CA GLY A 137 12.68 0.40 2.35
C GLY A 137 13.99 -0.09 3.00
N ALA A 138 14.84 -0.70 2.19
CA ALA A 138 16.08 -1.34 2.63
C ALA A 138 17.11 -0.42 3.33
N CYS A 139 17.06 0.88 3.06
CA CYS A 139 17.96 1.87 3.69
C CYS A 139 17.36 2.52 4.96
N CYS A 140 16.28 1.98 5.54
CA CYS A 140 15.66 2.43 6.79
C CYS A 140 15.48 3.96 6.91
N GLN A 141 14.38 4.49 6.35
CA GLN A 141 14.05 5.92 6.45
C GLN A 141 13.23 6.18 7.73
N PHE A 142 13.88 6.14 8.88
CA PHE A 142 13.20 6.45 10.14
C PHE A 142 13.08 7.96 10.37
N GLU A 143 11.92 8.35 10.88
CA GLU A 143 11.63 9.69 11.37
C GLU A 143 11.43 9.64 12.88
N ASP A 144 11.85 10.69 13.58
CA ASP A 144 11.63 10.85 15.02
C ASP A 144 10.25 11.43 15.35
N LYS A 145 9.54 11.94 14.34
CA LYS A 145 8.22 12.57 14.48
C LYS A 145 7.17 11.84 13.67
N LEU A 146 5.92 11.89 14.16
CA LEU A 146 4.77 11.31 13.45
C LEU A 146 4.40 12.07 12.17
N GLU A 147 4.51 13.41 12.21
CA GLU A 147 3.99 14.30 11.15
C GLU A 147 4.52 13.96 9.74
N PRO A 148 5.83 13.72 9.51
CA PRO A 148 6.34 13.35 8.19
C PRO A 148 5.66 12.10 7.60
N TYR A 149 5.43 11.06 8.42
CA TYR A 149 4.75 9.84 7.98
C TYR A 149 3.30 10.08 7.62
N VAL A 150 2.57 10.86 8.43
CA VAL A 150 1.16 11.18 8.16
C VAL A 150 1.03 12.02 6.88
N GLU A 151 1.89 13.01 6.68
CA GLU A 151 1.86 13.89 5.51
C GLU A 151 2.20 13.16 4.21
N ILE A 152 3.24 12.30 4.19
CA ILE A 152 3.55 11.52 2.99
C ILE A 152 2.45 10.48 2.69
N THR A 153 1.90 9.85 3.71
CA THR A 153 0.78 8.91 3.57
C THR A 153 -0.44 9.60 2.98
N LYS A 154 -0.81 10.77 3.50
CA LYS A 154 -1.92 11.58 3.00
C LYS A 154 -1.73 11.98 1.54
N ARG A 155 -0.52 12.40 1.16
CA ARG A 155 -0.20 12.74 -0.24
C ARG A 155 -0.39 11.51 -1.13
N LEU A 156 0.19 10.38 -0.76
CA LEU A 156 0.11 9.14 -1.54
C LEU A 156 -1.33 8.63 -1.66
N TYR A 157 -2.10 8.70 -0.57
CA TYR A 157 -3.52 8.34 -0.57
C TYR A 157 -4.31 9.21 -1.56
N LYS A 158 -4.15 10.53 -1.52
CA LYS A 158 -4.79 11.46 -2.47
C LYS A 158 -4.34 11.28 -3.91
N GLU A 159 -3.09 10.86 -4.12
CA GLU A 159 -2.60 10.51 -5.45
C GLU A 159 -3.18 9.21 -5.98
N LEU A 160 -3.57 8.27 -5.11
CA LEU A 160 -4.16 7.00 -5.53
C LEU A 160 -5.67 7.06 -5.71
N VAL A 161 -6.41 7.61 -4.76
CA VAL A 161 -7.88 7.58 -4.76
C VAL A 161 -8.50 8.90 -5.19
N SER A 162 -9.68 8.82 -5.78
CA SER A 162 -10.55 9.97 -6.07
C SER A 162 -11.71 9.99 -5.08
N ALA A 163 -12.14 11.19 -4.69
CA ALA A 163 -13.32 11.40 -3.86
C ALA A 163 -14.33 12.30 -4.57
N HIS A 164 -15.61 12.07 -4.31
CA HIS A 164 -16.72 12.82 -4.86
C HIS A 164 -17.66 13.24 -3.74
N LYS A 165 -18.18 14.47 -3.83
CA LYS A 165 -19.24 14.94 -2.95
C LYS A 165 -20.58 14.50 -3.51
N ASP A 166 -21.26 13.60 -2.80
CA ASP A 166 -22.58 13.14 -3.17
C ASP A 166 -23.57 14.34 -3.24
N PRO A 167 -24.25 14.60 -4.38
CA PRO A 167 -25.07 15.79 -4.55
C PRO A 167 -26.34 15.78 -3.70
N GLY A 168 -26.85 14.60 -3.34
CA GLY A 168 -28.09 14.46 -2.56
C GLY A 168 -27.83 14.58 -1.05
N THR A 169 -26.76 13.97 -0.56
CA THR A 169 -26.42 13.91 0.88
C THR A 169 -25.39 14.95 1.30
N GLY A 170 -24.65 15.53 0.35
CA GLY A 170 -23.54 16.44 0.61
C GLY A 170 -22.29 15.77 1.22
N LYS A 171 -22.31 14.44 1.42
CA LYS A 171 -21.20 13.70 2.02
C LYS A 171 -20.10 13.44 0.99
N ILE A 172 -18.86 13.53 1.42
CA ILE A 172 -17.70 13.15 0.60
C ILE A 172 -17.51 11.64 0.73
N GLN A 173 -17.38 10.96 -0.40
CA GLN A 173 -17.11 9.53 -0.46
C GLN A 173 -16.00 9.23 -1.47
N VAL A 174 -15.16 8.25 -1.14
CA VAL A 174 -14.17 7.74 -2.08
C VAL A 174 -14.87 6.97 -3.19
N THR A 175 -14.56 7.29 -4.44
CA THR A 175 -15.18 6.67 -5.63
C THR A 175 -14.30 5.60 -6.25
N SER A 176 -12.99 5.61 -5.93
CA SER A 176 -12.05 4.62 -6.43
C SER A 176 -12.29 3.24 -5.81
N VAL A 177 -12.07 2.19 -6.61
CA VAL A 177 -12.01 0.81 -6.11
C VAL A 177 -10.57 0.37 -6.13
N VAL A 178 -10.06 -0.12 -5.00
CA VAL A 178 -8.65 -0.45 -4.83
C VAL A 178 -8.47 -1.95 -4.69
N TYR A 179 -7.50 -2.49 -5.43
CA TYR A 179 -7.12 -3.89 -5.39
C TYR A 179 -5.66 -4.02 -4.96
N LYS A 180 -5.31 -5.06 -4.23
CA LYS A 180 -3.93 -5.52 -4.03
C LYS A 180 -3.69 -6.73 -4.94
N ILE A 181 -2.63 -6.70 -5.74
CA ILE A 181 -2.19 -7.88 -6.49
C ILE A 181 -1.43 -8.80 -5.53
N ASN A 182 -1.96 -10.00 -5.35
CA ASN A 182 -1.41 -11.02 -4.46
C ASN A 182 -0.54 -12.03 -5.21
N ALA A 183 -0.92 -12.37 -6.45
CA ALA A 183 -0.13 -13.25 -7.31
C ALA A 183 -0.45 -13.02 -8.80
N VAL A 184 0.53 -13.31 -9.65
CA VAL A 184 0.43 -13.23 -11.12
C VAL A 184 0.90 -14.57 -11.70
N TYR A 185 0.20 -15.07 -12.72
CA TYR A 185 0.50 -16.35 -13.37
C TYR A 185 0.60 -16.15 -14.88
N ALA A 186 1.57 -16.84 -15.48
CA ALA A 186 1.64 -17.11 -16.91
C ALA A 186 1.20 -18.56 -17.17
N ASP A 187 1.12 -18.96 -18.44
CA ASP A 187 0.81 -20.34 -18.81
C ASP A 187 1.86 -21.34 -18.27
N SER A 188 3.09 -20.88 -18.03
CA SER A 188 4.17 -21.65 -17.41
C SER A 188 4.05 -21.81 -15.89
N GLY A 189 3.15 -21.08 -15.23
CA GLY A 189 2.96 -21.14 -13.78
C GLY A 189 2.98 -19.77 -13.09
N ALA A 190 3.21 -19.78 -11.78
CA ALA A 190 3.31 -18.56 -10.98
C ALA A 190 4.57 -17.75 -11.35
N LEU A 191 4.43 -16.44 -11.50
CA LEU A 191 5.55 -15.54 -11.76
C LEU A 191 6.17 -15.05 -10.45
N GLU A 192 7.49 -14.85 -10.48
CA GLU A 192 8.22 -14.14 -9.43
C GLU A 192 7.92 -12.64 -9.50
N PHE A 193 6.75 -12.26 -8.98
CA PHE A 193 6.29 -10.86 -9.00
C PHE A 193 7.02 -9.97 -7.99
N TYR A 194 7.66 -10.59 -6.99
CA TYR A 194 8.52 -9.95 -6.01
C TYR A 194 9.80 -10.76 -5.83
N PRO A 195 10.94 -10.12 -5.52
CA PRO A 195 12.24 -10.78 -5.45
C PRO A 195 12.48 -11.53 -4.14
N SER A 196 11.65 -11.29 -3.12
CA SER A 196 11.78 -11.88 -1.78
C SER A 196 10.42 -11.98 -1.10
N LYS A 197 10.36 -12.56 0.11
CA LYS A 197 9.20 -12.42 0.99
C LYS A 197 9.45 -11.26 1.96
N SER A 198 8.60 -10.24 1.92
CA SER A 198 8.69 -9.08 2.81
C SER A 198 7.34 -8.39 2.91
N ARG A 199 7.03 -7.80 4.08
CA ARG A 199 5.84 -6.94 4.26
C ARG A 199 5.85 -5.73 3.32
N GLN A 200 7.04 -5.30 2.91
CA GLN A 200 7.24 -4.20 1.96
C GLN A 200 6.95 -4.60 0.50
N ASN A 201 6.57 -5.83 0.22
CA ASN A 201 6.11 -6.21 -1.12
C ASN A 201 4.63 -5.91 -1.29
N PHE A 202 4.31 -4.96 -2.17
CA PHE A 202 2.93 -4.62 -2.47
C PHE A 202 2.76 -4.06 -3.88
N CYS A 203 1.55 -4.26 -4.40
CA CYS A 203 1.11 -3.68 -5.65
C CYS A 203 -0.36 -3.30 -5.52
N TYR A 204 -0.63 -2.02 -5.31
CA TYR A 204 -1.97 -1.49 -5.25
C TYR A 204 -2.40 -0.97 -6.61
N VAL A 205 -3.61 -1.33 -7.02
CA VAL A 205 -4.24 -0.87 -8.26
C VAL A 205 -5.52 -0.14 -7.89
N ALA A 206 -5.50 1.19 -8.00
CA ALA A 206 -6.65 2.05 -7.76
C ALA A 206 -7.36 2.37 -9.09
N LEU A 207 -8.59 1.88 -9.22
CA LEU A 207 -9.46 2.12 -10.37
C LEU A 207 -10.37 3.31 -10.10
N ASP A 208 -10.40 4.26 -11.02
CA ASP A 208 -11.36 5.37 -11.06
C ASP A 208 -12.32 5.17 -12.26
N PRO A 209 -13.53 4.61 -12.03
CA PRO A 209 -14.48 4.35 -13.09
C PRO A 209 -14.96 5.58 -13.84
N THR A 210 -15.06 6.72 -13.14
CA THR A 210 -15.57 7.97 -13.70
C THR A 210 -14.57 8.57 -14.67
N ARG A 211 -13.29 8.61 -14.28
CA ARG A 211 -12.22 9.13 -15.14
C ARG A 211 -11.69 8.11 -16.14
N ARG A 212 -12.05 6.83 -15.95
CA ARG A 212 -11.51 5.66 -16.66
C ARG A 212 -9.98 5.58 -16.56
N ILE A 213 -9.49 5.76 -15.34
CA ILE A 213 -8.06 5.74 -15.02
C ILE A 213 -7.77 4.58 -14.06
N VAL A 214 -6.66 3.90 -14.29
CA VAL A 214 -6.02 2.97 -13.36
C VAL A 214 -4.73 3.59 -12.87
N LYS A 215 -4.53 3.60 -11.56
CA LYS A 215 -3.28 4.04 -10.93
C LYS A 215 -2.65 2.84 -10.24
N VAL A 216 -1.39 2.56 -10.53
CA VAL A 216 -0.65 1.44 -9.97
C VAL A 216 0.46 1.97 -9.08
N LEU A 217 0.54 1.47 -7.85
CA LEU A 217 1.64 1.69 -6.93
C LEU A 217 2.30 0.36 -6.64
N TYR A 218 3.52 0.17 -7.12
CA TYR A 218 4.29 -1.06 -6.95
C TYR A 218 5.54 -0.81 -6.10
N HIS A 219 5.76 -1.67 -5.13
CA HIS A 219 6.98 -1.74 -4.37
C HIS A 219 7.41 -3.18 -4.18
N ALA A 220 8.71 -3.39 -4.35
CA ALA A 220 9.37 -4.66 -4.14
C ALA A 220 10.60 -4.41 -3.28
N PHE A 221 10.77 -5.26 -2.27
CA PHE A 221 11.83 -5.18 -1.29
C PHE A 221 12.98 -6.10 -1.67
N VAL A 222 14.16 -5.51 -1.81
CA VAL A 222 15.43 -6.23 -1.87
C VAL A 222 16.23 -5.75 -0.67
N PRO A 223 16.73 -6.65 0.20
CA PRO A 223 17.62 -6.24 1.26
C PRO A 223 18.85 -5.56 0.65
N TYR A 224 19.23 -4.43 1.23
CA TYR A 224 20.62 -4.00 1.17
C TYR A 224 21.36 -5.01 2.06
N TRP A 225 22.61 -5.38 1.76
CA TRP A 225 23.43 -6.45 2.40
C TRP A 225 23.05 -7.92 2.11
#